data_AF-A0A3M4TRA4-F1
#
_entry.id   AF-A0A3M4TRA4-F1
#
_cell.length_a   1.000
_cell.length_b   1.000
_cell.length_c   1.000
_cell.angle_alpha   90.00
_cell.angle_beta   90.00
_cell.angle_gamma   90.00
#
_symmetry.space_group_name_H-M   'P 1'
#
loop_
_entity.id
_entity.type
_entity.pdbx_description
1 polymer ?
#
loop_
_entity_poly.entity_id
_entity_poly.type
_entity_poly.pdbx_seq_one_letter_code
_entity_poly.pdbx_strand_id
1 'polypeptide(L)'
;MIQAVFERITKYGLTDWAVLLQGVCGIPSLLERLPTSCVESFASAELEKVAGNNPLLDVIVSLANNSDLPVSELCPQLEKMSEFQNADMQRARRIWRAVALEELLANLDSDPLYGLIKLSEFWSSWEWPADAPLSMIPGALTLPQHQYHSASNYDHVVHEHEQWLKDELAALKCRKAST
;
A
#
# COMPACT_ATOMS: atom_id res chain seq x y z
N MET A 1 7.51 -8.90 5.98
CA MET A 1 6.68 -7.73 6.36
C MET A 1 5.66 -7.38 5.27
N ILE A 2 6.02 -7.43 3.99
CA ILE A 2 5.11 -7.07 2.87
C ILE A 2 3.86 -7.97 2.78
N GLN A 3 3.99 -9.25 3.11
CA GLN A 3 2.86 -10.19 3.10
C GLN A 3 1.80 -9.83 4.15
N ALA A 4 2.20 -9.40 5.36
CA ALA A 4 1.27 -8.97 6.40
C ALA A 4 0.50 -7.71 5.99
N VAL A 5 1.19 -6.76 5.35
CA VAL A 5 0.56 -5.57 4.76
C VAL A 5 -0.43 -5.98 3.67
N PHE A 6 -0.04 -6.90 2.77
CA PHE A 6 -0.91 -7.40 1.72
C PHE A 6 -2.16 -8.10 2.25
N GLU A 7 -2.01 -8.98 3.25
CA GLU A 7 -3.14 -9.64 3.91
C GLU A 7 -4.12 -8.62 4.52
N ARG A 8 -3.61 -7.52 5.07
CA ARG A 8 -4.45 -6.44 5.59
C ARG A 8 -5.15 -5.67 4.46
N ILE A 9 -4.48 -5.41 3.34
CA ILE A 9 -5.11 -4.85 2.12
C ILE A 9 -6.27 -5.75 1.65
N THR A 10 -6.06 -7.06 1.62
CA THR A 10 -7.10 -8.04 1.25
C THR A 10 -8.25 -8.05 2.23
N LYS A 11 -7.99 -7.98 3.55
CA LYS A 11 -9.05 -7.85 4.58
C LYS A 11 -9.88 -6.59 4.40
N TYR A 12 -9.30 -5.50 3.90
CA TYR A 12 -10.06 -4.29 3.55
C TYR A 12 -10.83 -4.38 2.23
N GLY A 13 -10.67 -5.45 1.47
CA GLY A 13 -11.31 -5.61 0.16
C GLY A 13 -10.81 -4.59 -0.86
N LEU A 14 -9.55 -4.14 -0.71
CA LEU A 14 -8.88 -3.14 -1.54
C LEU A 14 -7.94 -3.74 -2.60
N THR A 15 -7.76 -5.06 -2.62
CA THR A 15 -6.91 -5.75 -3.58
C THR A 15 -7.50 -5.73 -4.99
N ASP A 16 -6.66 -5.37 -5.96
CA ASP A 16 -6.89 -5.46 -7.40
C ASP A 16 -5.57 -5.81 -8.12
N TRP A 17 -5.61 -5.92 -9.46
CA TRP A 17 -4.43 -6.26 -10.26
C TRP A 17 -3.32 -5.19 -10.19
N ALA A 18 -3.67 -3.91 -10.02
CA ALA A 18 -2.70 -2.83 -9.85
C ALA A 18 -1.98 -2.92 -8.51
N VAL A 19 -2.71 -3.27 -7.43
CA VAL A 19 -2.12 -3.56 -6.11
C VAL A 19 -1.13 -4.72 -6.19
N LEU A 20 -1.46 -5.80 -6.89
CA LEU A 20 -0.55 -6.93 -7.09
C LEU A 20 0.68 -6.53 -7.90
N LEU A 21 0.49 -5.86 -9.04
CA LEU A 21 1.58 -5.38 -9.89
C LEU A 21 2.57 -4.55 -9.09
N GLN A 22 2.07 -3.60 -8.31
CA GLN A 22 2.94 -2.75 -7.50
C GLN A 22 3.67 -3.53 -6.40
N GLY A 23 2.99 -4.48 -5.75
CA GLY A 23 3.62 -5.35 -4.75
C GLY A 23 4.76 -6.19 -5.32
N VAL A 24 4.60 -6.72 -6.55
CA VAL A 24 5.61 -7.52 -7.24
C VAL A 24 6.78 -6.66 -7.73
N CYS A 25 6.51 -5.45 -8.23
CA CYS A 25 7.55 -4.48 -8.62
C CYS A 25 8.37 -3.97 -7.43
N GLY A 26 7.75 -3.93 -6.24
CA GLY A 26 8.34 -3.48 -4.99
C GLY A 26 7.70 -2.19 -4.47
N ILE A 27 7.73 -2.02 -3.15
CA ILE A 27 7.07 -0.90 -2.44
C ILE A 27 8.14 -0.03 -1.78
N PRO A 28 8.14 1.31 -1.94
CA PRO A 28 9.25 2.16 -1.49
C PRO A 28 9.65 2.07 0.00
N SER A 29 8.72 1.72 0.90
CA SER A 29 8.96 1.55 2.34
C SER A 29 9.24 0.11 2.78
N LEU A 30 9.21 -0.86 1.85
CA LEU A 30 9.36 -2.28 2.14
C LEU A 30 10.47 -2.88 1.26
N LEU A 31 11.46 -3.50 1.89
CA LEU A 31 12.60 -4.09 1.17
C LEU A 31 12.21 -5.34 0.37
N GLU A 32 11.15 -6.03 0.78
CA GLU A 32 10.67 -7.26 0.17
C GLU A 32 9.69 -6.97 -0.98
N ARG A 33 9.62 -7.90 -1.94
CA ARG A 33 8.58 -7.92 -2.98
C ARG A 33 7.48 -8.89 -2.59
N LEU A 34 6.28 -8.64 -3.09
CA LEU A 34 5.15 -9.52 -2.86
C LEU A 34 5.46 -10.90 -3.46
N PRO A 35 5.32 -11.99 -2.68
CA PRO A 35 5.51 -13.34 -3.19
C PRO A 35 4.56 -13.65 -4.33
N THR A 36 5.03 -14.43 -5.30
CA THR A 36 4.24 -14.91 -6.44
C THR A 36 3.05 -15.76 -6.00
N SER A 37 3.16 -16.47 -4.87
CA SER A 37 2.05 -17.22 -4.26
C SER A 37 0.84 -16.35 -3.90
N CYS A 38 1.04 -15.06 -3.59
CA CYS A 38 -0.05 -14.12 -3.35
C CYS A 38 -0.78 -13.77 -4.66
N VAL A 39 -0.05 -13.68 -5.78
CA VAL A 39 -0.64 -13.47 -7.11
C VAL A 39 -1.43 -14.70 -7.54
N GLU A 40 -0.87 -15.89 -7.36
CA GLU A 40 -1.53 -17.17 -7.68
C GLU A 40 -2.84 -17.34 -6.91
N SER A 41 -2.80 -17.08 -5.59
CA SER A 41 -3.99 -17.15 -4.73
C SER A 41 -5.08 -16.19 -5.18
N PHE A 42 -4.70 -14.95 -5.55
CA PHE A 42 -5.64 -13.96 -6.06
C PHE A 42 -6.20 -14.35 -7.42
N ALA A 43 -5.34 -14.78 -8.36
CA ALA A 43 -5.76 -15.19 -9.70
C ALA A 43 -6.71 -16.39 -9.64
N SER A 44 -6.43 -17.36 -8.77
CA SER A 44 -7.32 -18.51 -8.52
C SER A 44 -8.70 -18.07 -8.04
N ALA A 45 -8.76 -17.14 -7.08
CA ALA A 45 -10.03 -16.58 -6.61
C ALA A 45 -10.77 -15.76 -7.68
N GLU A 46 -10.05 -15.14 -8.61
CA GLU A 46 -10.66 -14.44 -9.74
C GLU A 46 -11.22 -15.41 -10.79
N LEU A 47 -10.56 -16.55 -11.04
CA LEU A 47 -11.09 -17.59 -11.95
C LEU A 47 -12.48 -18.09 -11.54
N GLU A 48 -12.75 -18.18 -10.23
CA GLU A 48 -14.08 -18.58 -9.73
C GLU A 48 -15.18 -17.57 -10.07
N LYS A 49 -14.82 -16.32 -10.36
CA LYS A 49 -15.76 -15.21 -10.62
C LYS A 49 -15.87 -14.87 -12.11
N VAL A 50 -14.86 -15.20 -12.89
CA VAL A 50 -14.72 -14.77 -14.28
C VAL A 50 -15.60 -15.62 -15.20
N ALA A 51 -16.40 -14.97 -16.04
CA ALA A 51 -17.14 -15.65 -17.10
C ALA A 51 -16.19 -16.19 -18.17
N GLY A 52 -16.50 -17.37 -18.73
CA GLY A 52 -15.63 -18.07 -19.70
C GLY A 52 -15.34 -17.32 -21.01
N ASN A 53 -15.99 -16.18 -21.25
CA ASN A 53 -15.75 -15.31 -22.40
C ASN A 53 -14.81 -14.12 -22.11
N ASN A 54 -14.16 -14.08 -20.94
CA ASN A 54 -13.20 -13.04 -20.61
C ASN A 54 -11.99 -13.08 -21.57
N PRO A 55 -11.67 -11.99 -22.29
CA PRO A 55 -10.54 -11.91 -23.22
C PRO A 55 -9.17 -12.20 -22.61
N LEU A 56 -9.03 -12.11 -21.28
CA LEU A 56 -7.79 -12.38 -20.55
C LEU A 56 -7.85 -13.66 -19.71
N LEU A 57 -8.81 -14.54 -19.96
CA LEU A 57 -8.92 -15.81 -19.22
C LEU A 57 -7.62 -16.63 -19.28
N ASP A 58 -6.94 -16.63 -20.43
CA ASP A 58 -5.63 -17.26 -20.62
C ASP A 58 -4.57 -16.71 -19.66
N VAL A 59 -4.54 -15.39 -19.47
CA VAL A 59 -3.61 -14.71 -18.57
C VAL A 59 -3.94 -15.06 -17.11
N ILE A 60 -5.21 -15.05 -16.73
CA ILE A 60 -5.63 -15.39 -15.36
C ILE A 60 -5.28 -16.86 -15.05
N VAL A 61 -5.52 -17.77 -15.99
CA VAL A 61 -5.14 -19.19 -15.86
C VAL A 61 -3.62 -19.34 -15.74
N SER A 62 -2.85 -18.61 -16.54
CA SER A 62 -1.38 -18.60 -16.45
C SER A 62 -0.92 -18.15 -15.05
N LEU A 63 -1.46 -17.03 -14.55
CA LEU A 63 -1.12 -16.49 -13.23
C LEU A 63 -1.54 -17.41 -12.07
N ALA A 64 -2.64 -18.15 -12.22
CA ALA A 64 -3.16 -19.07 -11.20
C ALA A 64 -2.41 -20.42 -11.15
N ASN A 65 -1.64 -20.79 -12.17
CA ASN A 65 -0.99 -22.11 -12.24
C ASN A 65 0.54 -22.05 -12.26
N ASN A 66 1.14 -20.87 -12.38
CA ASN A 66 2.60 -20.72 -12.48
C ASN A 66 3.15 -19.87 -11.33
N SER A 67 3.34 -20.51 -10.17
CA SER A 67 3.88 -19.89 -8.95
C SER A 67 5.33 -19.42 -9.11
N ASP A 68 6.08 -19.99 -10.04
CA ASP A 68 7.54 -19.81 -10.13
C ASP A 68 7.97 -18.87 -11.27
N LEU A 69 7.03 -18.08 -11.80
CA LEU A 69 7.35 -17.12 -12.87
C LEU A 69 8.36 -16.08 -12.39
N PRO A 70 9.43 -15.82 -13.16
CA PRO A 70 10.33 -14.73 -12.85
C PRO A 70 9.58 -13.40 -12.98
N VAL A 71 10.01 -12.40 -12.19
CA VAL A 71 9.38 -11.06 -12.18
C VAL A 71 9.29 -10.45 -13.59
N SER A 72 10.27 -10.72 -14.46
CA SER A 72 10.29 -10.26 -15.86
C SER A 72 9.14 -10.79 -16.72
N GLU A 73 8.55 -11.93 -16.36
CA GLU A 73 7.40 -12.53 -17.07
C GLU A 73 6.09 -12.27 -16.33
N LEU A 74 6.15 -12.10 -15.01
CA LEU A 74 5.02 -11.80 -14.15
C LEU A 74 4.51 -10.37 -14.31
N CYS A 75 5.40 -9.38 -14.30
CA CYS A 75 5.04 -7.97 -14.41
C CYS A 75 4.24 -7.65 -15.69
N PRO A 76 4.66 -8.09 -16.90
CA PRO A 76 3.91 -7.82 -18.13
C PRO A 76 2.49 -8.42 -18.12
N GLN A 77 2.31 -9.58 -17.48
CA GLN A 77 0.98 -10.19 -17.34
C GLN A 77 0.09 -9.38 -16.40
N LEU A 78 0.63 -8.93 -15.26
CA LEU A 78 -0.09 -8.07 -14.32
C LEU A 78 -0.38 -6.67 -14.89
N GLU A 79 0.52 -6.12 -15.71
CA GLU A 79 0.31 -4.88 -16.48
C GLU A 79 -0.86 -5.04 -17.44
N LYS A 80 -0.86 -6.10 -18.26
CA LYS A 80 -1.96 -6.39 -19.19
C LYS A 80 -3.31 -6.53 -18.47
N MET A 81 -3.33 -7.19 -17.31
CA MET A 81 -4.54 -7.29 -16.47
C MET A 81 -4.99 -5.93 -15.93
N SER A 82 -4.04 -5.13 -15.45
CA SER A 82 -4.31 -3.79 -14.90
C SER A 82 -4.84 -2.83 -15.97
N GLU A 83 -4.25 -2.83 -17.16
CA GLU A 83 -4.68 -2.02 -18.30
C GLU A 83 -6.09 -2.39 -18.76
N PHE A 84 -6.36 -3.70 -18.89
CA PHE A 84 -7.67 -4.19 -19.35
C PHE A 84 -8.81 -3.81 -18.39
N GLN A 85 -8.52 -3.74 -17.09
CA GLN A 85 -9.49 -3.32 -16.07
C GLN A 85 -9.46 -1.82 -15.79
N ASN A 86 -8.64 -1.07 -16.53
CA ASN A 86 -8.42 0.36 -16.29
C ASN A 86 -8.07 0.65 -14.82
N ALA A 87 -7.22 -0.20 -14.25
CA ALA A 87 -6.86 -0.15 -12.84
C ALA A 87 -6.01 1.09 -12.54
N ASP A 88 -6.32 1.75 -11.42
CA ASP A 88 -5.68 3.00 -11.03
C ASP A 88 -4.40 2.74 -10.24
N MET A 89 -3.24 2.87 -10.90
CA MET A 89 -1.92 2.70 -10.28
C MET A 89 -1.63 3.72 -9.17
N GLN A 90 -2.20 4.92 -9.25
CA GLN A 90 -2.04 5.91 -8.18
C GLN A 90 -2.86 5.51 -6.95
N ARG A 91 -4.06 4.95 -7.16
CA ARG A 91 -4.85 4.35 -6.08
C ARG A 91 -4.13 3.16 -5.46
N ALA A 92 -3.55 2.26 -6.25
CA ALA A 92 -2.75 1.15 -5.73
C ALA A 92 -1.60 1.65 -4.84
N ARG A 93 -0.90 2.72 -5.28
CA ARG A 93 0.20 3.33 -4.50
C ARG A 93 -0.30 3.86 -3.17
N ARG A 94 -1.45 4.52 -3.16
CA ARG A 94 -2.11 5.03 -1.95
C ARG A 94 -2.53 3.92 -0.99
N ILE A 95 -3.07 2.81 -1.51
CA ILE A 95 -3.43 1.63 -0.71
C ILE A 95 -2.21 1.07 0.01
N TRP A 96 -1.12 0.81 -0.73
CA TRP A 96 0.11 0.30 -0.15
C TRP A 96 0.67 1.23 0.92
N ARG A 97 0.68 2.54 0.66
CA ARG A 97 1.13 3.54 1.62
C ARG A 97 0.27 3.57 2.88
N ALA A 98 -1.05 3.60 2.74
CA ALA A 98 -1.95 3.63 3.89
C ALA A 98 -1.78 2.40 4.79
N VAL A 99 -1.79 1.20 4.21
CA VAL A 99 -1.71 -0.04 5.00
C VAL A 99 -0.29 -0.29 5.55
N ALA A 100 0.76 0.16 4.85
CA ALA A 100 2.12 0.14 5.39
C ALA A 100 2.28 1.13 6.56
N LEU A 101 1.65 2.32 6.49
CA LEU A 101 1.63 3.26 7.61
C LEU A 101 0.90 2.68 8.82
N GLU A 102 -0.23 2.00 8.61
CA GLU A 102 -0.96 1.31 9.67
C GLU A 102 -0.08 0.27 10.38
N GLU A 103 0.70 -0.51 9.61
CA GLU A 103 1.65 -1.46 10.18
C GLU A 103 2.77 -0.77 10.95
N LEU A 104 3.27 0.36 10.45
CA LEU A 104 4.28 1.14 11.14
C LEU A 104 3.77 1.69 12.48
N LEU A 105 2.57 2.29 12.48
CA LEU A 105 1.95 2.87 13.69
C LEU A 105 1.69 1.81 14.76
N ALA A 106 1.27 0.60 14.36
CA ALA A 106 1.06 -0.50 15.29
C ALA A 106 2.34 -1.00 15.98
N ASN A 107 3.51 -0.71 15.40
CA ASN A 107 4.83 -1.17 15.87
C ASN A 107 5.78 0.01 16.16
N LEU A 108 5.24 1.21 16.40
CA LEU A 108 6.03 2.42 16.60
C LEU A 108 6.72 2.40 17.98
N ASP A 109 7.92 2.96 18.08
CA ASP A 109 8.66 2.97 19.35
C ASP A 109 7.96 3.85 20.38
N SER A 110 7.98 3.47 21.65
CA SER A 110 7.47 4.33 22.72
C SER A 110 8.37 5.55 23.00
N ASP A 111 9.61 5.54 22.50
CA ASP A 111 10.53 6.66 22.61
C ASP A 111 10.23 7.74 21.54
N PRO A 112 9.96 9.00 21.93
CA PRO A 112 9.62 10.08 21.01
C PRO A 112 10.64 10.32 19.89
N LEU A 113 11.94 10.22 20.16
CA LEU A 113 12.97 10.48 19.16
C LEU A 113 12.95 9.40 18.08
N TYR A 114 12.97 8.14 18.49
CA TYR A 114 12.98 7.01 17.55
C TYR A 114 11.66 6.87 16.78
N GLY A 115 10.52 7.12 17.44
CA GLY A 115 9.21 7.12 16.79
C GLY A 115 9.10 8.19 15.69
N LEU A 116 9.55 9.43 15.97
CA LEU A 116 9.55 10.51 14.97
C LEU A 116 10.52 10.26 13.81
N ILE A 117 11.70 9.67 14.09
CA ILE A 117 12.64 9.25 13.03
C ILE A 117 11.99 8.23 12.10
N LYS A 118 11.36 7.18 12.65
CA LYS A 118 10.67 6.15 11.86
C LYS A 118 9.57 6.73 10.98
N LEU A 119 8.77 7.66 11.48
CA LEU A 119 7.74 8.35 10.69
C LEU A 119 8.38 9.16 9.55
N SER A 120 9.45 9.90 9.85
CA SER A 120 10.15 10.70 8.85
C SER A 120 10.79 9.84 7.75
N GLU A 121 11.44 8.74 8.12
CA GLU A 121 12.00 7.76 7.17
C GLU A 121 10.91 7.12 6.30
N PHE A 122 9.76 6.80 6.90
CA PHE A 122 8.61 6.29 6.16
C PHE A 122 8.17 7.27 5.08
N TRP A 123 7.84 8.53 5.42
CA TRP A 123 7.37 9.50 4.43
C TRP A 123 8.44 9.90 3.42
N SER A 124 9.71 9.91 3.83
CA SER A 124 10.84 10.09 2.92
C SER A 124 10.90 8.99 1.86
N SER A 125 10.65 7.73 2.23
CA SER A 125 10.60 6.62 1.25
C SER A 125 9.48 6.79 0.23
N TRP A 126 8.42 7.52 0.58
CA TRP A 126 7.30 7.85 -0.31
C TRP A 126 7.46 9.17 -1.06
N GLU A 127 8.65 9.78 -1.01
CA GLU A 127 9.03 11.01 -1.73
C GLU A 127 8.25 12.26 -1.28
N TRP A 128 7.85 12.33 0.00
CA TRP A 128 7.14 13.49 0.57
C TRP A 128 5.90 13.89 -0.24
N PRO A 129 4.90 13.01 -0.30
CA PRO A 129 3.72 13.26 -1.12
C PRO A 129 2.94 14.45 -0.55
N ALA A 130 2.33 15.24 -1.44
CA ALA A 130 1.64 16.49 -1.08
C ALA A 130 0.44 16.29 -0.14
N ASP A 131 -0.07 15.07 -0.04
CA ASP A 131 -1.16 14.67 0.84
C ASP A 131 -0.67 14.07 2.17
N ALA A 132 0.62 14.14 2.51
CA ALA A 132 1.14 13.68 3.81
C ALA A 132 0.58 14.52 5.00
N PRO A 133 0.61 14.00 6.24
CA PRO A 133 0.28 14.75 7.45
C PRO A 133 1.04 16.09 7.56
N LEU A 134 0.43 17.12 8.16
CA LEU A 134 1.03 18.47 8.20
C LEU A 134 2.36 18.48 8.95
N SER A 135 2.51 17.65 9.99
CA SER A 135 3.78 17.48 10.71
C SER A 135 4.94 17.01 9.83
N MET A 136 4.64 16.40 8.67
CA MET A 136 5.63 15.92 7.70
C MET A 136 5.91 16.94 6.58
N ILE A 137 5.21 18.08 6.57
CA ILE A 137 5.41 19.15 5.59
C ILE A 137 6.39 20.18 6.16
N PRO A 138 7.55 20.42 5.50
CA PRO A 138 8.52 21.41 5.96
C PRO A 138 7.88 22.80 6.11
N GLY A 139 8.01 23.40 7.30
CA GLY A 139 7.52 24.74 7.59
C GLY A 139 6.03 24.84 7.96
N ALA A 140 5.28 23.73 8.02
CA ALA A 140 3.89 23.74 8.47
C ALA A 140 3.76 23.94 9.99
N LEU A 141 4.74 23.49 10.78
CA LEU A 141 4.83 23.73 12.21
C LEU A 141 6.23 24.23 12.60
N THR A 142 6.29 25.34 13.32
CA THR A 142 7.52 25.86 13.92
C THR A 142 7.46 25.65 15.42
N LEU A 143 8.13 24.59 15.90
CA LEU A 143 8.28 24.32 17.33
C LEU A 143 9.67 24.79 17.82
N PRO A 144 9.80 25.25 19.08
CA PRO A 144 11.10 25.39 19.72
C PRO A 144 11.85 24.05 19.72
N GLN A 145 13.17 24.06 19.48
CA GLN A 145 13.98 22.84 19.35
C GLN A 145 13.80 21.83 20.50
N HIS A 146 13.69 22.32 21.74
CA HIS A 146 13.53 21.48 22.93
C HIS A 146 12.17 20.77 23.03
N GLN A 147 11.18 21.19 22.23
CA GLN A 147 9.84 20.61 22.21
C GLN A 147 9.66 19.59 21.09
N TYR A 148 10.57 19.56 20.11
CA TYR A 148 10.45 18.72 18.93
C TYR A 148 10.44 17.22 19.27
N HIS A 149 11.25 16.80 20.24
CA HIS A 149 11.28 15.42 20.74
C HIS A 149 10.55 15.24 22.07
N SER A 150 9.67 16.18 22.43
CA SER A 150 8.85 16.02 23.62
C SER A 150 7.78 14.94 23.41
N ALA A 151 7.39 14.25 24.50
CA ALA A 151 6.29 13.29 24.46
C ALA A 151 5.00 13.92 23.92
N SER A 152 4.69 15.16 24.32
CA SER A 152 3.50 15.87 23.84
C SER A 152 3.52 16.13 22.34
N ASN A 153 4.68 16.45 21.75
CA ASN A 153 4.76 16.60 20.30
C ASN A 153 4.62 15.24 19.60
N TYR A 154 5.26 14.21 20.16
CA TYR A 154 5.17 12.87 19.61
C TYR A 154 3.72 12.35 19.58
N ASP A 155 2.98 12.46 20.69
CA ASP A 155 1.57 12.08 20.77
C ASP A 155 0.72 12.85 19.74
N HIS A 156 0.99 14.14 19.56
CA HIS A 156 0.32 14.97 18.56
C HIS A 156 0.59 14.48 17.14
N VAL A 157 1.85 14.23 16.80
CA VAL A 157 2.26 13.73 15.48
C VAL A 157 1.64 12.36 15.22
N VAL A 158 1.71 11.43 16.18
CA VAL A 158 1.09 10.10 16.04
C VAL A 158 -0.42 10.22 15.80
N HIS A 159 -1.12 11.05 16.59
CA HIS A 159 -2.55 11.25 16.42
C HIS A 159 -2.91 11.83 15.03
N GLU A 160 -2.10 12.74 14.51
CA GLU A 160 -2.28 13.27 13.15
C GLU A 160 -2.17 12.16 12.09
N HIS A 161 -1.21 11.25 12.24
CA HIS A 161 -1.04 10.12 11.33
C HIS A 161 -2.18 9.10 11.41
N GLU A 162 -2.66 8.82 12.62
CA GLU A 162 -3.85 7.98 12.84
C GLU A 162 -5.09 8.57 12.17
N GLN A 163 -5.29 9.88 12.30
CA GLN A 163 -6.41 10.58 11.70
C GLN A 163 -6.29 10.60 10.17
N TRP A 164 -5.11 10.91 9.64
CA TRP A 164 -4.81 10.83 8.21
C TRP A 164 -5.11 9.43 7.65
N LEU A 165 -4.65 8.39 8.34
CA LEU A 165 -4.83 7.00 7.93
C LEU A 165 -6.32 6.62 7.88
N LYS A 166 -7.08 7.03 8.89
CA LYS A 166 -8.51 6.80 8.95
C LYS A 166 -9.24 7.44 7.77
N ASP A 167 -8.92 8.69 7.45
CA ASP A 167 -9.53 9.43 6.35
C ASP A 167 -9.13 8.83 4.99
N GLU A 168 -7.87 8.43 4.83
CA GLU A 168 -7.36 7.80 3.62
C GLU A 168 -8.02 6.44 3.37
N LEU A 169 -8.10 5.57 4.38
CA LEU A 169 -8.76 4.27 4.26
C LEU A 169 -10.26 4.42 3.96
N ALA A 170 -10.93 5.43 4.52
CA ALA A 170 -12.32 5.73 4.21
C ALA A 170 -12.47 6.15 2.73
N ALA A 171 -11.62 7.05 2.25
CA ALA A 171 -11.62 7.49 0.86
C ALA A 171 -11.36 6.34 -0.13
N LEU A 172 -10.41 5.46 0.18
CA LEU A 172 -10.05 4.31 -0.65
C LEU A 172 -11.17 3.26 -0.75
N LYS A 173 -12.02 3.15 0.27
CA LYS A 173 -13.18 2.24 0.32
C LYS A 173 -14.42 2.79 -0.39
N CYS A 174 -14.63 4.11 -0.39
CA CYS A 174 -15.84 4.73 -0.94
C CYS A 174 -15.97 4.67 -2.48
N ARG A 175 -14.89 4.44 -3.24
CA ARG A 175 -14.92 4.57 -4.72
C ARG A 175 -15.40 3.33 -5.51
N LYS A 176 -16.11 2.38 -4.90
CA LYS A 176 -16.74 1.24 -5.60
C LYS A 176 -18.01 1.61 -6.41
N ALA A 177 -18.35 2.88 -6.56
CA ALA A 177 -19.50 3.34 -7.35
C ALA A 177 -19.04 4.23 -8.51
N SER A 178 -18.62 3.61 -9.60
CA SER A 178 -18.69 4.22 -10.94
C SER A 178 -18.99 3.08 -11.90
N THR A 179 -20.29 2.81 -12.04
CA THR A 179 -20.90 2.05 -13.14
C THR A 179 -20.54 2.63 -14.49
#